data_AF-A0A3D1PGI3-F1
#
_entry.id   AF-A0A3D1PGI3-F1
#
_cell.length_a   1.000
_cell.length_b   1.000
_cell.length_c   1.000
_cell.angle_alpha   90.00
_cell.angle_beta   90.00
_cell.angle_gamma   90.00
#
_symmetry.space_group_name_H-M   'P 1'
#
loop_
_entity.id
_entity.type
_entity.pdbx_description
1 polymer ?
#
loop_
_entity_poly.entity_id
_entity_poly.type
_entity_poly.pdbx_seq_one_letter_code
_entity_poly.pdbx_strand_id
1 'polypeptide(L)'
;MEVIHPHCAGLDVQKKTVCACCIKPGARGEKTSQIRNFNNTIQDLLALSDWLGSNSITHVALDITGEDWKTLYHLLEANFNVLVLNAQRVKDVPGRNTQIADAEWMAELLRHGLVRSSFIHPVPQRDLRDLIRHRHYLAQERASAVNRLYIVLESANLKLFSQVSDVTQISARIMLEAIAQGKNPLYDVTDLARISLRQQQQSEQAYFRQVRSHHRFLIASYLDRIDFIDRQISVFNTKIAEYIQTKINRTAIQNSNQNQIQATTQSNTSTSTKTAAAKLIPTWEEALAAFLNGKRV
;
A
#
# COMPACT_ATOMS: atom_id res chain seq x y z
N MET A 1 4.05 -32.16 24.57
CA MET A 1 3.42 -31.08 23.79
C MET A 1 2.84 -31.72 22.54
N GLU A 2 1.57 -31.50 22.24
CA GLU A 2 0.88 -32.13 21.10
C GLU A 2 1.44 -31.62 19.77
N VAL A 3 1.66 -32.52 18.81
CA VAL A 3 2.17 -32.16 17.47
C VAL A 3 0.98 -31.93 16.54
N ILE A 4 0.81 -30.69 16.09
CA ILE A 4 -0.29 -30.27 15.20
C ILE A 4 0.17 -30.31 13.74
N HIS A 5 1.39 -29.85 13.46
CA HIS A 5 1.97 -29.81 12.12
C HIS A 5 3.25 -30.66 12.07
N PRO A 6 3.16 -31.97 11.78
CA PRO A 6 4.31 -32.87 11.79
C PRO A 6 5.34 -32.55 10.70
N HIS A 7 4.89 -32.01 9.56
CA HIS A 7 5.72 -31.58 8.43
C HIS A 7 5.68 -30.07 8.28
N CYS A 8 6.61 -29.38 8.91
CA CYS A 8 6.64 -27.93 8.95
C CYS A 8 8.04 -27.35 8.78
N ALA A 9 8.14 -26.10 8.35
CA ALA A 9 9.42 -25.39 8.30
C ALA A 9 9.32 -23.99 8.91
N GLY A 10 10.43 -23.48 9.44
CA GLY A 10 10.60 -22.09 9.86
C GLY A 10 11.66 -21.42 8.99
N LEU A 11 11.35 -20.23 8.48
CA LEU A 11 12.19 -19.46 7.58
C LEU A 11 12.52 -18.09 8.19
N ASP A 12 13.79 -17.85 8.49
CA ASP A 12 14.29 -16.52 8.84
C ASP A 12 14.86 -15.85 7.59
N VAL A 13 14.22 -14.76 7.17
CA VAL A 13 14.56 -14.04 5.93
C VAL A 13 15.32 -12.77 6.27
N GLN A 14 16.50 -12.66 5.67
CA GLN A 14 17.28 -11.43 5.63
C GLN A 14 17.48 -10.97 4.19
N LYS A 15 17.91 -9.72 4.04
CA LYS A 15 18.07 -9.08 2.74
C LYS A 15 18.83 -9.91 1.70
N LYS A 16 19.87 -10.63 2.11
CA LYS A 16 20.72 -11.42 1.21
C LYS A 16 20.61 -12.94 1.41
N THR A 17 20.04 -13.39 2.52
CA THR A 17 20.08 -14.81 2.91
C THR A 17 18.76 -15.25 3.49
N VAL A 18 18.45 -16.53 3.31
CA VAL A 18 17.29 -17.19 3.92
C VAL A 18 17.81 -18.43 4.66
N CYS A 19 17.58 -18.48 5.97
CA CYS A 19 17.86 -19.66 6.77
C CYS A 19 16.56 -20.46 6.94
N ALA A 20 16.57 -21.72 6.52
CA ALA A 20 15.42 -22.59 6.56
C ALA A 20 15.67 -23.78 7.50
N CYS A 21 14.77 -24.00 8.46
CA CYS A 21 14.73 -25.21 9.26
C CYS A 21 13.49 -26.03 8.91
N CYS A 22 13.67 -27.24 8.38
CA CYS A 22 12.61 -28.22 8.17
C CYS A 22 12.51 -29.14 9.38
N ILE A 23 11.29 -29.42 9.83
CA ILE A 23 10.97 -30.46 10.79
C ILE A 23 10.02 -31.46 10.12
N LYS A 24 10.38 -32.74 10.21
CA LYS A 24 9.54 -33.87 9.78
C LYS A 24 9.69 -35.06 10.73
N PRO A 25 8.75 -36.01 10.71
CA PRO A 25 8.91 -37.27 11.44
C PRO A 25 10.02 -38.12 10.80
N GLY A 26 10.88 -38.70 11.64
CA GLY A 26 11.83 -39.73 11.27
C GLY A 26 11.17 -41.10 11.12
N ALA A 27 11.97 -42.13 10.84
CA ALA A 27 11.47 -43.47 10.53
C ALA A 27 10.70 -44.13 11.69
N ARG A 28 10.97 -43.73 12.93
CA ARG A 28 10.28 -44.23 14.14
C ARG A 28 9.35 -43.16 14.74
N GLY A 29 9.02 -42.12 14.00
CA GLY A 29 8.17 -41.01 14.44
C GLY A 29 8.88 -39.96 15.31
N GLU A 30 10.19 -40.10 15.51
CA GLU A 30 11.03 -39.12 16.20
C GLU A 30 11.09 -37.79 15.42
N LYS A 31 11.39 -36.69 16.11
CA LYS A 31 11.61 -35.40 15.45
C LYS A 31 12.93 -35.43 14.68
N THR A 32 12.90 -35.17 13.38
CA THR A 32 14.11 -34.91 12.59
C THR A 32 14.08 -33.47 12.09
N SER A 33 15.13 -32.71 12.37
CA SER A 33 15.32 -31.35 11.84
C SER A 33 16.44 -31.31 10.80
N GLN A 34 16.29 -30.47 9.79
CA GLN A 34 17.34 -30.17 8.80
C GLN A 34 17.41 -28.67 8.59
N ILE A 35 18.62 -28.11 8.65
CA ILE A 35 18.86 -26.69 8.44
C ILE A 35 19.60 -26.50 7.12
N ARG A 36 19.17 -25.53 6.33
CA ARG A 36 19.86 -25.13 5.12
C ARG A 36 19.77 -23.63 4.89
N ASN A 37 20.89 -23.04 4.48
CA ASN A 37 20.97 -21.63 4.12
C ASN A 37 20.91 -21.49 2.60
N PHE A 38 20.20 -20.46 2.15
CA PHE A 38 20.03 -20.09 0.75
C PHE A 38 20.34 -18.60 0.59
N ASN A 39 20.72 -18.15 -0.61
CA ASN A 39 20.73 -16.72 -0.89
C ASN A 39 19.32 -16.25 -1.24
N ASN A 40 19.06 -14.96 -1.04
CA ASN A 40 17.81 -14.32 -1.44
C ASN A 40 17.84 -13.97 -2.94
N THR A 41 18.08 -14.97 -3.79
CA THR A 41 18.05 -14.86 -5.26
C THR A 41 16.98 -15.79 -5.80
N ILE A 42 16.35 -15.45 -6.93
CA ILE A 42 15.23 -16.24 -7.48
C ILE A 42 15.62 -17.72 -7.67
N GLN A 43 16.82 -17.99 -8.18
CA GLN A 43 17.32 -19.36 -8.38
C GLN A 43 17.41 -20.13 -7.07
N ASP A 44 17.98 -19.53 -6.02
CA ASP A 44 18.12 -20.18 -4.72
C ASP A 44 16.78 -20.30 -3.99
N LEU A 45 15.84 -19.37 -4.17
CA LEU A 45 14.49 -19.47 -3.62
C LEU A 45 13.66 -20.57 -4.29
N LEU A 46 13.84 -20.82 -5.59
CA LEU A 46 13.26 -21.99 -6.26
C LEU A 46 13.86 -23.28 -5.72
N ALA A 47 15.20 -23.35 -5.56
CA ALA A 47 15.86 -24.49 -4.95
C ALA A 47 15.42 -24.73 -3.49
N LEU A 48 15.12 -23.66 -2.74
CA LEU A 48 14.50 -23.73 -1.42
C LEU A 48 13.12 -24.37 -1.50
N SER A 49 12.25 -23.92 -2.41
CA SER A 49 10.92 -24.52 -2.62
C SER A 49 11.01 -26.00 -2.98
N ASP A 50 11.89 -26.39 -3.89
CA ASP A 50 12.10 -27.79 -4.27
C ASP A 50 12.59 -28.64 -3.10
N TRP A 51 13.49 -28.07 -2.28
CA TRP A 51 13.99 -28.72 -1.08
C TRP A 51 12.92 -28.88 0.01
N LEU A 52 12.04 -27.88 0.20
CA LEU A 52 10.87 -27.99 1.08
C LEU A 52 9.91 -29.07 0.59
N GLY A 53 9.61 -29.11 -0.71
CA GLY A 53 8.75 -30.12 -1.33
C GLY A 53 9.32 -31.54 -1.21
N SER A 54 10.62 -31.70 -1.43
CA SER A 54 11.34 -32.99 -1.26
C SER A 54 11.33 -33.51 0.18
N ASN A 55 11.17 -32.61 1.16
CA ASN A 55 11.00 -32.95 2.57
C ASN A 55 9.52 -33.13 2.98
N SER A 56 8.60 -33.08 2.02
CA SER A 56 7.16 -33.17 2.22
C SER A 56 6.63 -32.13 3.21
N ILE A 57 7.22 -30.93 3.24
CA ILE A 57 6.76 -29.84 4.08
C ILE A 57 5.39 -29.37 3.62
N THR A 58 4.48 -29.16 4.58
CA THR A 58 3.11 -28.71 4.30
C THR A 58 2.85 -27.30 4.83
N HIS A 59 3.43 -26.96 5.98
CA HIS A 59 3.26 -25.67 6.64
C HIS A 59 4.61 -24.95 6.76
N VAL A 60 4.62 -23.65 6.49
CA VAL A 60 5.84 -22.84 6.53
C VAL A 60 5.59 -21.60 7.38
N ALA A 61 6.40 -21.39 8.42
CA ALA A 61 6.43 -20.17 9.20
C ALA A 61 7.46 -19.22 8.61
N LEU A 62 7.03 -18.00 8.32
CA LEU A 62 7.85 -16.96 7.71
C LEU A 62 7.78 -15.68 8.55
N ASP A 63 8.92 -15.13 8.95
CA ASP A 63 8.94 -13.85 9.66
C ASP A 63 8.79 -12.65 8.71
N ILE A 64 8.14 -11.58 9.18
CA ILE A 64 7.90 -10.31 8.46
C ILE A 64 8.95 -9.22 8.72
N THR A 65 10.16 -9.57 9.15
CA THR A 65 11.20 -8.55 9.29
C THR A 65 11.59 -7.97 7.93
N GLY A 66 11.27 -6.69 7.69
CA GLY A 66 11.60 -5.98 6.44
C GLY A 66 10.60 -6.18 5.31
N GLU A 67 11.04 -5.99 4.06
CA GLU A 67 10.19 -6.16 2.85
C GLU A 67 10.45 -7.46 2.10
N ASP A 68 11.59 -8.13 2.35
CA ASP A 68 12.09 -9.26 1.57
C ASP A 68 11.22 -10.53 1.70
N TRP A 69 10.43 -10.63 2.76
CA TRP A 69 9.50 -11.75 2.99
C TRP A 69 8.42 -11.86 1.90
N LYS A 70 8.05 -10.74 1.25
CA LYS A 70 6.97 -10.74 0.23
C LYS A 70 7.31 -11.63 -0.95
N THR A 71 8.55 -11.58 -1.43
CA THR A 71 9.02 -12.40 -2.56
C THR A 71 8.91 -13.88 -2.24
N LEU A 72 9.37 -14.27 -1.04
CA LEU A 72 9.34 -15.65 -0.60
C LEU A 72 7.91 -16.14 -0.36
N TYR A 73 7.07 -15.29 0.25
CA TYR A 73 5.66 -15.57 0.45
C TYR A 73 4.95 -15.82 -0.90
N HIS A 74 5.13 -14.96 -1.91
CA HIS A 74 4.53 -15.13 -3.23
C HIS A 74 4.98 -16.40 -3.94
N LEU A 75 6.24 -16.82 -3.76
CA LEU A 75 6.77 -18.04 -4.37
C LEU A 75 6.19 -19.29 -3.71
N LEU A 76 6.03 -19.27 -2.38
CA LEU A 76 5.60 -20.43 -1.60
C LEU A 76 4.07 -20.54 -1.45
N GLU A 77 3.30 -19.45 -1.57
CA GLU A 77 1.84 -19.44 -1.33
C GLU A 77 1.05 -20.36 -2.28
N ALA A 78 1.65 -20.75 -3.41
CA ALA A 78 1.04 -21.70 -4.35
C ALA A 78 1.12 -23.16 -3.90
N ASN A 79 2.17 -23.53 -3.16
CA ASN A 79 2.52 -24.93 -2.88
C ASN A 79 2.46 -25.29 -1.38
N PHE A 80 2.52 -24.30 -0.49
CA PHE A 80 2.61 -24.49 0.95
C PHE A 80 1.58 -23.65 1.69
N ASN A 81 1.17 -24.10 2.88
CA ASN A 81 0.43 -23.26 3.81
C ASN A 81 1.40 -22.33 4.55
N VAL A 82 1.57 -21.12 4.03
CA VAL A 82 2.53 -20.14 4.56
C VAL A 82 1.88 -19.28 5.64
N LEU A 83 2.36 -19.45 6.88
CA LEU A 83 1.99 -18.63 8.03
C LEU A 83 3.00 -17.50 8.18
N VAL A 84 2.50 -16.28 8.08
CA VAL A 84 3.34 -15.08 8.15
C VAL A 84 3.29 -14.52 9.56
N LEU A 85 4.41 -14.61 10.27
CA LEU A 85 4.52 -14.34 11.70
C LEU A 85 4.98 -12.90 11.95
N ASN A 86 4.52 -12.31 13.05
CA ASN A 86 5.04 -11.03 13.52
C ASN A 86 6.31 -11.26 14.35
N ALA A 87 7.44 -10.80 13.83
CA ALA A 87 8.77 -10.82 14.46
C ALA A 87 8.76 -10.51 15.96
N GLN A 88 8.06 -9.43 16.36
CA GLN A 88 8.03 -8.97 17.75
C GLN A 88 7.40 -10.01 18.69
N ARG A 89 6.51 -10.86 18.19
CA ARG A 89 5.85 -11.90 19.00
C ARG A 89 6.69 -13.18 19.12
N VAL A 90 7.74 -13.31 18.33
CA VAL A 90 8.52 -14.55 18.20
C VAL A 90 9.96 -14.37 18.69
N LYS A 91 10.54 -13.18 18.49
CA LYS A 91 11.98 -12.89 18.68
C LYS A 91 12.36 -12.37 20.08
N ASP A 92 11.40 -12.00 20.93
CA ASP A 92 11.67 -11.49 22.30
C ASP A 92 12.00 -12.61 23.31
N VAL A 93 12.81 -13.61 22.91
CA VAL A 93 13.25 -14.69 23.80
C VAL A 93 14.75 -14.59 24.06
N PRO A 94 15.18 -14.42 25.33
CA PRO A 94 16.60 -14.30 25.67
C PRO A 94 17.43 -15.48 25.15
N GLY A 95 18.61 -15.19 24.59
CA GLY A 95 19.57 -16.21 24.12
C GLY A 95 19.38 -16.67 22.67
N ARG A 96 18.50 -16.04 21.89
CA ARG A 96 18.25 -16.36 20.46
C ARG A 96 18.60 -15.17 19.57
N ASN A 97 19.87 -15.10 19.17
CA ASN A 97 20.40 -13.99 18.35
C ASN A 97 20.94 -14.47 16.99
N THR A 98 20.69 -15.72 16.59
CA THR A 98 21.21 -16.29 15.34
C THR A 98 20.07 -16.69 14.40
N GLN A 99 20.28 -16.50 13.09
CA GLN A 99 19.30 -16.87 12.06
C GLN A 99 18.86 -18.35 12.17
N ILE A 100 19.80 -19.22 12.53
CA ILE A 100 19.54 -20.66 12.73
C ILE A 100 18.59 -20.87 13.91
N ALA A 101 18.89 -20.27 15.06
CA ALA A 101 18.05 -20.40 16.25
C ALA A 101 16.65 -19.84 16.01
N ASP A 102 16.53 -18.75 15.25
CA ASP A 102 15.25 -18.15 14.90
C ASP A 102 14.43 -19.07 13.97
N ALA A 103 15.05 -19.62 12.93
CA ALA A 103 14.40 -20.56 12.01
C ALA A 103 13.94 -21.85 12.71
N GLU A 104 14.78 -22.43 13.57
CA GLU A 104 14.42 -23.60 14.37
C GLU A 104 13.28 -23.31 15.34
N TRP A 105 13.34 -22.16 16.02
CA TRP A 105 12.32 -21.76 16.98
C TRP A 105 10.96 -21.57 16.31
N MET A 106 10.92 -20.91 15.14
CA MET A 106 9.71 -20.76 14.35
C MET A 106 9.13 -22.11 13.91
N ALA A 107 9.99 -23.03 13.46
CA ALA A 107 9.56 -24.36 13.06
C ALA A 107 8.94 -25.12 14.26
N GLU A 108 9.55 -25.03 15.45
CA GLU A 108 9.04 -25.69 16.65
C GLU A 108 7.71 -25.09 17.13
N LEU A 109 7.59 -23.76 17.14
CA LEU A 109 6.35 -23.09 17.48
C LEU A 109 5.22 -23.45 16.51
N LEU A 110 5.53 -23.50 15.21
CA LEU A 110 4.58 -23.91 14.18
C LEU A 110 4.17 -25.37 14.37
N ARG A 111 5.11 -26.27 14.62
CA ARG A 111 4.84 -27.69 14.87
C ARG A 111 3.77 -27.94 15.92
N HIS A 112 3.78 -27.10 16.97
CA HIS A 112 2.85 -27.18 18.10
C HIS A 112 1.66 -26.21 17.99
N GLY A 113 1.50 -25.51 16.86
CA GLY A 113 0.41 -24.55 16.62
C GLY A 113 0.39 -23.36 17.59
N LEU A 114 1.55 -22.99 18.14
CA LEU A 114 1.70 -21.91 19.12
C LEU A 114 1.85 -20.53 18.46
N VAL A 115 1.76 -20.48 17.13
CA VAL A 115 1.89 -19.26 16.34
C VAL A 115 0.59 -18.92 15.64
N ARG A 116 0.28 -17.62 15.62
CA ARG A 116 -0.85 -17.07 14.88
C ARG A 116 -0.35 -16.36 13.64
N SER A 117 -0.82 -16.79 12.47
CA SER A 117 -0.54 -16.09 11.23
C SER A 117 -1.14 -14.69 11.23
N SER A 118 -0.38 -13.76 10.67
CA SER A 118 -0.86 -12.46 10.22
C SER A 118 -1.78 -12.67 9.02
N PHE A 119 -2.81 -11.84 8.91
CA PHE A 119 -3.73 -11.90 7.79
C PHE A 119 -3.12 -11.24 6.57
N ILE A 120 -3.06 -11.98 5.46
CA ILE A 120 -2.63 -11.48 4.17
C ILE A 120 -3.84 -11.44 3.25
N HIS A 121 -4.10 -10.26 2.69
CA HIS A 121 -5.18 -10.10 1.73
C HIS A 121 -4.92 -10.92 0.45
N PRO A 122 -5.97 -11.41 -0.23
CA PRO A 122 -5.84 -11.98 -1.56
C PRO A 122 -5.18 -11.02 -2.54
N VAL A 123 -4.44 -11.55 -3.52
CA VAL A 123 -3.72 -10.76 -4.54
C VAL A 123 -4.53 -9.56 -5.07
N PRO A 124 -5.81 -9.72 -5.47
CA PRO A 124 -6.54 -8.59 -6.01
C PRO A 124 -6.73 -7.41 -5.05
N GLN A 125 -6.81 -7.69 -3.76
CA GLN A 125 -6.93 -6.66 -2.72
C GLN A 125 -5.57 -6.06 -2.38
N ARG A 126 -4.48 -6.84 -2.44
CA ARG A 126 -3.11 -6.32 -2.27
C ARG A 126 -2.80 -5.27 -3.33
N ASP A 127 -3.03 -5.60 -4.60
CA ASP A 127 -2.79 -4.71 -5.74
C ASP A 127 -3.55 -3.39 -5.62
N LEU A 128 -4.84 -3.45 -5.27
CA LEU A 128 -5.66 -2.24 -5.09
C LEU A 128 -5.17 -1.39 -3.91
N ARG A 129 -4.82 -2.02 -2.79
CA ARG A 129 -4.29 -1.32 -1.61
C ARG A 129 -2.97 -0.62 -1.92
N ASP A 130 -2.11 -1.24 -2.72
CA ASP A 130 -0.83 -0.65 -3.10
C ASP A 130 -1.03 0.58 -3.99
N LEU A 131 -1.96 0.53 -4.96
CA LEU A 131 -2.36 1.71 -5.74
C LEU A 131 -2.89 2.85 -4.86
N ILE A 132 -3.80 2.54 -3.92
CA ILE A 132 -4.41 3.53 -3.03
C ILE A 132 -3.35 4.15 -2.10
N ARG A 133 -2.44 3.34 -1.56
CA ARG A 133 -1.34 3.81 -0.70
C ARG A 133 -0.41 4.73 -1.47
N HIS A 134 0.01 4.36 -2.68
CA HIS A 134 0.85 5.22 -3.51
C HIS A 134 0.18 6.56 -3.83
N ARG A 135 -1.11 6.55 -4.19
CA ARG A 135 -1.88 7.78 -4.35
C ARG A 135 -1.88 8.63 -3.07
N HIS A 136 -2.05 8.01 -1.91
CA HIS A 136 -2.02 8.71 -0.63
C HIS A 136 -0.65 9.36 -0.36
N TYR A 137 0.46 8.66 -0.64
CA TYR A 137 1.80 9.24 -0.52
C TYR A 137 2.00 10.43 -1.46
N LEU A 138 1.55 10.34 -2.72
CA LEU A 138 1.60 11.47 -3.66
C LEU A 138 0.82 12.68 -3.13
N ALA A 139 -0.35 12.47 -2.51
CA ALA A 139 -1.12 13.56 -1.91
C ALA A 139 -0.37 14.22 -0.73
N GLN A 140 0.33 13.43 0.10
CA GLN A 140 1.19 13.95 1.16
C GLN A 140 2.40 14.71 0.58
N GLU A 141 3.04 14.20 -0.46
CA GLU A 141 4.14 14.90 -1.16
C GLU A 141 3.67 16.23 -1.73
N ARG A 142 2.48 16.28 -2.33
CA ARG A 142 1.88 17.52 -2.84
C ARG A 142 1.74 18.55 -1.73
N ALA A 143 1.12 18.16 -0.60
CA ALA A 143 0.96 19.06 0.55
C ALA A 143 2.32 19.57 1.06
N SER A 144 3.32 18.69 1.09
CA SER A 144 4.68 19.04 1.48
C SER A 144 5.36 20.00 0.50
N ALA A 145 5.11 19.86 -0.81
CA ALA A 145 5.61 20.78 -1.84
C ALA A 145 4.95 22.17 -1.75
N VAL A 146 3.64 22.21 -1.52
CA VAL A 146 2.88 23.45 -1.29
C VAL A 146 3.41 24.18 -0.05
N ASN A 147 3.63 23.47 1.06
CA ASN A 147 4.19 24.08 2.28
C ASN A 147 5.60 24.65 2.04
N ARG A 148 6.43 23.96 1.25
CA ARG A 148 7.75 24.48 0.87
C ARG A 148 7.65 25.73 -0.02
N LEU A 149 6.67 25.78 -0.92
CA LEU A 149 6.39 26.98 -1.71
C LEU A 149 6.04 28.16 -0.79
N TYR A 150 5.16 27.97 0.20
CA TYR A 150 4.84 29.03 1.18
C TYR A 150 6.08 29.58 1.88
N ILE A 151 7.00 28.71 2.31
CA ILE A 151 8.26 29.14 2.96
C ILE A 151 9.10 30.03 2.01
N VAL A 152 9.17 29.68 0.73
CA VAL A 152 9.89 30.49 -0.29
C VAL A 152 9.20 31.84 -0.52
N LEU A 153 7.86 31.87 -0.51
CA LEU A 153 7.11 33.12 -0.67
C LEU A 153 7.35 34.07 0.51
N GLU A 154 7.38 33.55 1.74
CA GLU A 154 7.74 34.31 2.93
C GLU A 154 9.19 34.84 2.85
N SER A 155 10.16 34.00 2.45
CA SER A 155 11.56 34.44 2.31
C SER A 155 11.77 35.44 1.17
N ALA A 156 10.87 35.44 0.17
CA ALA A 156 10.83 36.43 -0.90
C ALA A 156 10.16 37.75 -0.50
N ASN A 157 9.66 37.88 0.74
CA ASN A 157 8.84 38.98 1.25
C ASN A 157 7.50 39.16 0.51
N LEU A 158 6.95 38.08 -0.06
CA LEU A 158 5.66 38.08 -0.76
C LEU A 158 4.50 37.81 0.21
N LYS A 159 4.31 38.71 1.19
CA LYS A 159 3.32 38.55 2.26
C LYS A 159 1.87 38.47 1.78
N LEU A 160 1.57 38.89 0.55
CA LEU A 160 0.24 38.77 -0.05
C LEU A 160 -0.29 37.33 0.00
N PHE A 161 0.59 36.35 -0.22
CA PHE A 161 0.19 34.94 -0.28
C PHE A 161 -0.14 34.34 1.08
N SER A 162 0.22 35.01 2.19
CA SER A 162 -0.21 34.60 3.54
C SER A 162 -1.72 34.79 3.77
N GLN A 163 -2.37 35.66 2.99
CA GLN A 163 -3.80 35.95 3.06
C GLN A 163 -4.62 35.12 2.06
N VAL A 164 -3.97 34.39 1.16
CA VAL A 164 -4.63 33.56 0.16
C VAL A 164 -4.97 32.21 0.78
N SER A 165 -6.24 31.82 0.67
CA SER A 165 -6.75 30.56 1.22
C SER A 165 -6.03 29.33 0.64
N ASP A 166 -5.62 29.40 -0.62
CA ASP A 166 -4.87 28.35 -1.32
C ASP A 166 -4.03 28.95 -2.47
N VAL A 167 -2.70 28.84 -2.38
CA VAL A 167 -1.73 29.32 -3.39
C VAL A 167 -1.77 28.54 -4.70
N THR A 168 -2.47 27.40 -4.74
CA THR A 168 -2.63 26.58 -5.96
C THR A 168 -3.89 26.94 -6.77
N GLN A 169 -4.72 27.87 -6.30
CA GLN A 169 -5.84 28.39 -7.07
C GLN A 169 -5.38 29.13 -8.32
N ILE A 170 -6.25 29.17 -9.34
CA ILE A 170 -5.95 29.72 -10.68
C ILE A 170 -5.40 31.16 -10.60
N SER A 171 -6.00 32.02 -9.79
CA SER A 171 -5.57 33.42 -9.63
C SER A 171 -4.19 33.55 -8.98
N ALA A 172 -3.93 32.82 -7.90
CA ALA A 172 -2.64 32.79 -7.23
C ALA A 172 -1.56 32.18 -8.12
N ARG A 173 -1.91 31.13 -8.87
CA ARG A 173 -1.02 30.43 -9.80
C ARG A 173 -0.52 31.35 -10.92
N ILE A 174 -1.42 32.07 -11.59
CA ILE A 174 -1.06 33.03 -12.65
C ILE A 174 -0.09 34.09 -12.10
N MET A 175 -0.35 34.60 -10.90
CA MET A 175 0.51 35.59 -10.27
C MET A 175 1.91 35.01 -9.96
N LEU A 176 1.98 33.80 -9.42
CA LEU A 176 3.24 33.13 -9.09
C LEU A 176 4.06 32.80 -10.34
N GLU A 177 3.41 32.43 -11.45
CA GLU A 177 4.08 32.22 -12.74
C GLU A 177 4.64 33.52 -13.32
N ALA A 178 3.88 34.62 -13.24
CA ALA A 178 4.37 35.94 -13.64
C ALA A 178 5.60 36.36 -12.80
N ILE A 179 5.55 36.16 -11.48
CA ILE A 179 6.68 36.43 -10.57
C ILE A 179 7.88 35.56 -10.94
N ALA A 180 7.68 34.26 -11.19
CA ALA A 180 8.73 33.34 -11.61
C ALA A 180 9.41 33.80 -12.92
N GLN A 181 8.65 34.30 -13.88
CA GLN A 181 9.16 34.87 -15.14
C GLN A 181 9.85 36.25 -14.95
N GLY A 182 9.78 36.84 -13.76
CA GLY A 182 10.30 38.18 -13.48
C GLY A 182 9.42 39.31 -14.00
N LYS A 183 8.18 39.02 -14.37
CA LYS A 183 7.16 40.02 -14.71
C LYS A 183 6.59 40.63 -13.43
N ASN A 184 6.17 41.90 -13.51
CA ASN A 184 5.58 42.59 -12.38
C ASN A 184 4.08 42.20 -12.29
N PRO A 185 3.61 41.58 -11.20
CA PRO A 185 2.26 41.00 -11.12
C PRO A 185 1.12 42.02 -11.23
N LEU A 186 1.39 43.32 -11.09
CA LEU A 186 0.38 44.38 -11.10
C LEU A 186 -0.28 44.63 -12.46
N TYR A 187 0.39 44.31 -13.58
CA TYR A 187 -0.11 44.65 -14.91
C TYR A 187 -0.92 43.54 -15.59
N ASP A 188 -0.74 42.28 -15.18
CA ASP A 188 -1.22 41.10 -15.95
C ASP A 188 -2.27 40.25 -15.20
N VAL A 189 -2.60 40.58 -13.94
CA VAL A 189 -3.54 39.79 -13.13
C VAL A 189 -4.92 40.45 -13.16
N THR A 190 -5.89 39.68 -13.68
CA THR A 190 -7.33 39.99 -13.79
C THR A 190 -7.95 40.59 -12.53
N ASP A 191 -9.04 41.34 -12.71
CA ASP A 191 -9.74 42.19 -11.72
C ASP A 191 -10.01 41.56 -10.34
N LEU A 192 -10.00 40.24 -10.19
CA LEU A 192 -10.15 39.55 -8.90
C LEU A 192 -8.99 39.81 -7.93
N ALA A 193 -7.74 39.84 -8.41
CA ALA A 193 -6.61 40.23 -7.56
C ALA A 193 -6.71 41.71 -7.17
N ARG A 194 -7.22 42.56 -8.08
CA ARG A 194 -7.45 43.98 -7.83
C ARG A 194 -8.52 44.23 -6.77
N ILE A 195 -9.55 43.39 -6.65
CA ILE A 195 -10.60 43.56 -5.64
C ILE A 195 -10.05 43.33 -4.22
N SER A 196 -9.25 42.28 -4.02
CA SER A 196 -8.64 42.01 -2.70
C SER A 196 -7.52 43.01 -2.37
N LEU A 197 -6.78 43.47 -3.37
CA LEU A 197 -5.71 44.47 -3.22
C LEU A 197 -6.26 45.89 -2.99
N ARG A 198 -7.36 46.28 -3.64
CA ARG A 198 -7.99 47.62 -3.49
C ARG A 198 -8.55 47.88 -2.10
N GLN A 199 -8.90 46.83 -1.34
CA GLN A 199 -9.38 47.00 0.04
C GLN A 199 -8.27 47.41 1.02
N GLN A 200 -6.99 47.31 0.65
CA GLN A 200 -5.86 47.70 1.49
C GLN A 200 -5.20 48.96 0.92
N GLN A 201 -5.60 50.14 1.40
CA GLN A 201 -5.05 51.46 1.06
C GLN A 201 -3.60 51.68 1.58
N GLN A 202 -2.67 50.75 1.35
CA GLN A 202 -1.25 50.96 1.64
C GLN A 202 -0.42 50.82 0.36
N SER A 203 0.11 51.99 -0.05
CA SER A 203 1.14 52.23 -1.06
C SER A 203 1.64 51.01 -1.85
N GLU A 204 1.28 50.97 -3.13
CA GLU A 204 1.73 50.02 -4.16
C GLU A 204 3.26 49.82 -4.21
N GLN A 205 4.03 50.77 -3.69
CA GLN A 205 5.50 50.77 -3.69
C GLN A 205 6.15 49.98 -2.54
N ALA A 206 5.44 49.70 -1.44
CA ALA A 206 6.03 49.04 -0.26
C ALA A 206 6.00 47.49 -0.32
N TYR A 207 5.07 46.92 -1.09
CA TYR A 207 4.80 45.47 -1.08
C TYR A 207 5.64 44.65 -2.07
N PHE A 208 6.22 45.26 -3.11
CA PHE A 208 6.95 44.52 -4.14
C PHE A 208 8.35 45.08 -4.36
N ARG A 209 9.26 44.77 -3.43
CA ARG A 209 10.70 44.80 -3.76
C ARG A 209 10.95 43.71 -4.81
N GLN A 210 11.71 44.03 -5.86
CA GLN A 210 11.94 43.09 -6.98
C GLN A 210 12.39 41.71 -6.47
N VAL A 211 11.64 40.66 -6.82
CA VAL A 211 11.93 39.30 -6.38
C VAL A 211 13.25 38.84 -7.00
N ARG A 212 14.21 38.47 -6.13
CA ARG A 212 15.54 37.98 -6.53
C ARG A 212 15.41 36.80 -7.48
N SER A 213 16.31 36.69 -8.46
CA SER A 213 16.38 35.56 -9.41
C SER A 213 16.39 34.19 -8.71
N HIS A 214 17.07 34.10 -7.57
CA HIS A 214 17.08 32.89 -6.74
C HIS A 214 15.68 32.45 -6.29
N HIS A 215 14.87 33.35 -5.71
CA HIS A 215 13.52 33.01 -5.28
C HIS A 215 12.60 32.72 -6.46
N ARG A 216 12.76 33.45 -7.58
CA ARG A 216 12.00 33.18 -8.82
C ARG A 216 12.24 31.76 -9.34
N PHE A 217 13.49 31.32 -9.33
CA PHE A 217 13.86 29.94 -9.70
C PHE A 217 13.22 28.91 -8.76
N LEU A 218 13.27 29.14 -7.44
CA LEU A 218 12.66 28.23 -6.46
C LEU A 218 11.14 28.15 -6.62
N ILE A 219 10.47 29.30 -6.81
CA ILE A 219 9.03 29.35 -7.07
C ILE A 219 8.69 28.52 -8.31
N ALA A 220 9.36 28.77 -9.44
CA ALA A 220 9.17 27.99 -10.66
C ALA A 220 9.33 26.48 -10.43
N SER A 221 10.41 26.09 -9.74
CA SER A 221 10.72 24.68 -9.46
C SER A 221 9.65 24.00 -8.61
N TYR A 222 9.10 24.70 -7.61
CA TYR A 222 8.02 24.15 -6.77
C TYR A 222 6.68 24.08 -7.50
N LEU A 223 6.37 25.07 -8.35
CA LEU A 223 5.19 25.03 -9.21
C LEU A 223 5.24 23.82 -10.16
N ASP A 224 6.38 23.61 -10.83
CA ASP A 224 6.60 22.44 -11.71
C ASP A 224 6.47 21.12 -10.94
N ARG A 225 7.00 21.07 -9.71
CA ARG A 225 6.90 19.88 -8.84
C ARG A 225 5.45 19.58 -8.45
N ILE A 226 4.67 20.61 -8.10
CA ILE A 226 3.25 20.46 -7.78
C ILE A 226 2.50 19.89 -8.99
N ASP A 227 2.71 20.46 -10.18
CA ASP A 227 2.04 20.00 -11.40
C ASP A 227 2.42 18.57 -11.79
N PHE A 228 3.68 18.21 -11.60
CA PHE A 228 4.13 16.83 -11.78
C PHE A 228 3.38 15.88 -10.84
N ILE A 229 3.29 16.22 -9.55
CA ILE A 229 2.59 15.38 -8.57
C ILE A 229 1.09 15.30 -8.90
N ASP A 230 0.46 16.41 -9.29
CA ASP A 230 -0.97 16.44 -9.66
C ASP A 230 -1.27 15.56 -10.89
N ARG A 231 -0.37 15.56 -11.89
CA ARG A 231 -0.44 14.61 -13.01
C ARG A 231 -0.31 13.16 -12.55
N GLN A 232 0.66 12.86 -11.67
CA GLN A 232 0.82 11.52 -11.12
C GLN A 232 -0.40 11.06 -10.32
N ILE A 233 -0.97 11.92 -9.47
CA ILE A 233 -2.21 11.62 -8.74
C ILE A 233 -3.35 11.30 -9.71
N SER A 234 -3.47 12.06 -10.81
CA SER A 234 -4.49 11.81 -11.83
C SER A 234 -4.31 10.46 -12.52
N VAL A 235 -3.06 10.09 -12.87
CA VAL A 235 -2.73 8.75 -13.42
C VAL A 235 -3.17 7.64 -12.46
N PHE A 236 -2.86 7.78 -11.16
CA PHE A 236 -3.27 6.80 -10.15
C PHE A 236 -4.78 6.75 -9.94
N ASN A 237 -5.48 7.90 -9.98
CA ASN A 237 -6.95 7.94 -9.91
C ASN A 237 -7.58 7.14 -11.05
N THR A 238 -7.13 7.36 -12.29
CA THR A 238 -7.60 6.61 -13.47
C THR A 238 -7.32 5.12 -13.29
N LYS A 239 -6.12 4.74 -12.85
CA LYS A 239 -5.76 3.33 -12.68
C LYS A 239 -6.58 2.63 -11.60
N ILE A 240 -6.85 3.31 -10.49
CA ILE A 240 -7.72 2.80 -9.43
C ILE A 240 -9.15 2.60 -9.96
N ALA A 241 -9.68 3.57 -10.71
CA ALA A 241 -11.01 3.47 -11.31
C ALA A 241 -11.11 2.29 -12.30
N GLU A 242 -10.14 2.13 -13.21
CA GLU A 242 -10.05 0.98 -14.13
C GLU A 242 -10.05 -0.35 -13.40
N TYR A 243 -9.23 -0.45 -12.34
CA TYR A 243 -9.09 -1.67 -11.56
C TYR A 243 -10.41 -2.07 -10.88
N ILE A 244 -11.09 -1.09 -10.28
CA ILE A 244 -12.39 -1.28 -9.63
C ILE A 244 -13.44 -1.70 -10.66
N GLN A 245 -13.54 -0.97 -11.79
CA GLN A 245 -14.54 -1.25 -12.83
C GLN A 245 -14.36 -2.65 -13.44
N THR A 246 -13.13 -3.07 -13.67
CA THR A 246 -12.81 -4.41 -14.19
C THR A 246 -13.30 -5.51 -13.26
N LYS A 247 -13.18 -5.31 -11.94
CA LYS A 247 -13.64 -6.29 -10.95
C LYS A 247 -15.16 -6.32 -10.84
N ILE A 248 -15.82 -5.16 -10.80
CA ILE A 248 -17.29 -5.06 -10.80
C ILE A 248 -17.88 -5.79 -12.03
N ASN A 249 -17.33 -5.53 -13.22
CA ASN A 249 -17.83 -6.14 -14.46
C ASN A 249 -17.65 -7.68 -14.46
N ARG A 250 -16.53 -8.20 -13.95
CA ARG A 250 -16.33 -9.66 -13.83
C ARG A 250 -17.34 -10.30 -12.87
N THR A 251 -17.61 -9.66 -11.73
CA THR A 251 -18.61 -10.14 -10.77
C THR A 251 -20.02 -10.10 -11.35
N ALA A 252 -20.38 -9.04 -12.07
CA ALA A 252 -21.68 -8.93 -12.73
C ALA A 252 -21.91 -10.06 -13.76
N ILE A 253 -20.89 -10.39 -14.55
CA ILE A 253 -20.93 -11.50 -15.53
C ILE A 253 -21.03 -12.87 -14.83
N GLN A 254 -20.34 -13.06 -13.69
CA GLN A 254 -20.44 -14.30 -12.92
C GLN A 254 -21.83 -14.48 -12.30
N ASN A 255 -22.41 -13.41 -11.77
CA ASN A 255 -23.75 -13.42 -11.17
C ASN A 255 -24.85 -13.62 -12.23
N SER A 256 -24.73 -13.04 -13.42
CA SER A 256 -25.68 -13.28 -14.51
C SER A 256 -25.62 -14.73 -15.02
N ASN A 257 -24.43 -15.30 -15.15
CA ASN A 257 -24.26 -16.70 -15.53
C ASN A 257 -24.78 -17.66 -14.45
N GLN A 258 -24.55 -17.38 -13.15
CA GLN A 258 -25.13 -18.18 -12.06
C GLN A 258 -26.66 -18.10 -12.02
N ASN A 259 -27.24 -16.92 -12.27
CA ASN A 259 -28.69 -16.76 -12.34
C ASN A 259 -29.29 -17.48 -13.56
N GLN A 260 -28.61 -17.51 -14.71
CA GLN A 260 -29.04 -18.33 -15.86
C GLN A 260 -28.97 -19.83 -15.56
N ILE A 261 -27.89 -20.30 -14.92
CA ILE A 261 -27.74 -21.71 -14.53
C ILE A 261 -28.80 -22.11 -13.48
N GLN A 262 -29.10 -21.25 -12.50
CA GLN A 262 -30.16 -21.48 -11.52
C GLN A 262 -31.55 -21.42 -12.14
N ALA A 263 -31.81 -20.54 -13.11
CA ALA A 263 -33.07 -20.51 -13.85
C ALA A 263 -33.30 -21.80 -14.67
N THR A 264 -32.25 -22.37 -15.27
CA THR A 264 -32.33 -23.69 -15.94
C THR A 264 -32.41 -24.87 -14.96
N THR A 265 -32.02 -24.70 -13.70
CA THR A 265 -32.09 -25.77 -12.68
C THR A 265 -33.40 -25.73 -11.89
N GLN A 266 -34.00 -24.55 -11.69
CA GLN A 266 -35.28 -24.36 -10.99
C GLN A 266 -36.51 -24.71 -11.85
N SER A 267 -36.36 -24.91 -13.16
CA SER A 267 -37.40 -25.60 -13.95
C SER A 267 -37.55 -27.08 -13.57
N ASN A 268 -36.61 -27.64 -12.78
CA ASN A 268 -36.65 -29.00 -12.26
C ASN A 268 -36.39 -29.04 -10.74
N THR A 269 -37.24 -28.41 -9.92
CA THR A 269 -37.59 -28.82 -8.53
C THR A 269 -38.17 -27.65 -7.73
N SER A 270 -39.48 -27.72 -7.48
CA SER A 270 -40.19 -26.85 -6.55
C SER A 270 -40.19 -27.43 -5.15
N THR A 271 -39.39 -26.88 -4.22
CA THR A 271 -39.72 -26.61 -2.81
C THR A 271 -38.45 -26.34 -2.01
N SER A 272 -38.39 -25.21 -1.31
CA SER A 272 -37.97 -25.12 0.10
C SER A 272 -37.60 -23.69 0.50
N THR A 273 -38.23 -23.26 1.57
CA THR A 273 -38.15 -22.00 2.32
C THR A 273 -36.73 -21.57 2.71
N LYS A 274 -36.37 -20.32 2.38
CA LYS A 274 -35.15 -19.65 2.90
C LYS A 274 -35.48 -18.74 4.07
N THR A 275 -35.05 -19.15 5.26
CA THR A 275 -34.99 -18.31 6.47
C THR A 275 -33.82 -17.34 6.34
N ALA A 276 -34.09 -16.03 6.30
CA ALA A 276 -33.07 -14.99 6.19
C ALA A 276 -32.47 -14.68 7.57
N ALA A 277 -31.24 -15.13 7.83
CA ALA A 277 -30.44 -14.65 8.95
C ALA A 277 -29.80 -13.30 8.58
N ALA A 278 -30.06 -12.27 9.39
CA ALA A 278 -29.52 -10.92 9.19
C ALA A 278 -27.97 -10.91 9.30
N LYS A 279 -27.29 -10.60 8.19
CA LYS A 279 -25.84 -10.40 8.14
C LYS A 279 -25.48 -9.06 8.77
N LEU A 280 -24.78 -9.10 9.91
CA LEU A 280 -24.27 -7.93 10.63
C LEU A 280 -22.98 -7.33 10.03
N ILE A 281 -22.39 -7.96 9.00
CA ILE A 281 -21.15 -7.49 8.36
C ILE A 281 -21.42 -7.31 6.87
N PRO A 282 -21.21 -6.11 6.30
CA PRO A 282 -21.41 -5.88 4.89
C PRO A 282 -20.43 -6.74 4.09
N THR A 283 -20.96 -7.36 3.05
CA THR A 283 -20.14 -8.02 2.03
C THR A 283 -19.22 -7.02 1.37
N TRP A 284 -18.13 -7.51 0.77
CA TRP A 284 -17.16 -6.68 0.05
C TRP A 284 -17.83 -5.77 -0.99
N GLU A 285 -18.87 -6.26 -1.67
CA GLU A 285 -19.63 -5.51 -2.66
C GLU A 285 -20.42 -4.35 -2.04
N GLU A 286 -21.03 -4.57 -0.87
CA GLU A 286 -21.76 -3.53 -0.13
C GLU A 286 -20.81 -2.46 0.42
N ALA A 287 -19.66 -2.87 0.96
CA ALA A 287 -18.65 -1.93 1.45
C ALA A 287 -18.05 -1.09 0.31
N LEU A 288 -17.84 -1.69 -0.86
CA LEU A 288 -17.28 -1.02 -2.03
C LEU A 288 -18.32 -0.07 -2.68
N ALA A 289 -19.59 -0.46 -2.75
CA ALA A 289 -20.66 0.42 -3.22
C ALA A 289 -20.91 1.61 -2.27
N ALA A 290 -20.81 1.40 -0.96
CA ALA A 290 -20.92 2.48 0.03
C ALA A 290 -19.75 3.48 -0.07
N PHE A 291 -18.52 2.98 -0.24
CA PHE A 291 -17.33 3.80 -0.47
C PHE A 291 -17.45 4.67 -1.73
N LEU A 292 -17.89 4.09 -2.85
CA LEU A 292 -18.08 4.82 -4.12
C LEU A 292 -19.16 5.92 -4.02
N ASN A 293 -20.15 5.74 -3.16
CA ASN A 293 -21.21 6.73 -2.93
C ASN A 293 -20.84 7.77 -1.84
N GLY A 294 -19.57 7.84 -1.43
CA GLY A 294 -19.10 8.79 -0.43
C GLY A 294 -19.65 8.56 0.99
N LYS A 295 -20.24 7.39 1.25
CA LYS A 295 -20.71 7.01 2.58
C LYS A 295 -19.57 6.33 3.35
N ARG A 296 -19.39 6.69 4.63
CA ARG A 296 -18.54 5.88 5.54
C ARG A 296 -19.25 4.56 5.77
N VAL A 297 -18.52 3.46 5.52
CA VAL A 297 -18.88 2.10 5.95
C VAL A 297 -18.62 1.96 7.44
#